data_AF-A0A212D7X3-F1
#
_entry.id   AF-A0A212D7X3-F1
#
_cell.length_a   1.000
_cell.length_b   1.000
_cell.length_c   1.000
_cell.angle_alpha   90.00
_cell.angle_beta   90.00
_cell.angle_gamma   90.00
#
_symmetry.space_group_name_H-M   'P 1'
#
loop_
_entity.id
_entity.type
_entity.pdbx_description
1 polymer ?
#
loop_
_entity_poly.entity_id
_entity_poly.type
_entity_poly.pdbx_seq_one_letter_code
_entity_poly.pdbx_strand_id
1 'polypeptide(L)'
;MLHTHFGRLPWPHLLVGPISLAQKGFLVDTSLASALAAQDTKGLCPLLCHANGTPLGPGTRVTNTKLAAVLHKASLAPTPDLSGDALLSLLAEDLGLEGPSVGPRPTLEPALQLPVPQGILFTTPSPSAGPELLELLEASLQSPGPSPAPCPALLQAAVAPGSSVLATVDSGGSVLLLTSSLNSSFGSGHLSPSTGVLLSYLVAESAAGAWACPLIFRRISDDTEVDVLGLVASGTPAAARVTTHALLSHLARPQTPDLQGPTESPRACGQGTLLQVAAHSEHAHVSSAPSGCCPFQGF
;
A
#
# COMPACT_ATOMS: atom_id res chain seq x y z
N MET A 1 17.90 4.08 1.92
CA MET A 1 17.13 4.97 2.83
C MET A 1 16.45 4.21 3.98
N LEU A 2 15.29 3.56 3.82
CA LEU A 2 14.58 2.91 4.94
C LEU A 2 15.46 1.91 5.71
N HIS A 3 16.17 1.05 5.00
CA HIS A 3 17.12 0.10 5.60
C HIS A 3 18.24 0.81 6.40
N THR A 4 18.80 1.90 5.85
CA THR A 4 19.86 2.69 6.48
C THR A 4 19.42 3.35 7.79
N HIS A 5 18.19 3.86 7.84
CA HIS A 5 17.69 4.63 9.00
C HIS A 5 16.98 3.77 10.04
N PHE A 6 16.28 2.72 9.62
CA PHE A 6 15.38 1.94 10.48
C PHE A 6 15.63 0.42 10.42
N GLY A 7 16.46 -0.05 9.49
CA GLY A 7 16.73 -1.46 9.29
C GLY A 7 17.61 -2.06 10.39
N ARG A 8 17.24 -3.24 10.88
CA ARG A 8 18.04 -4.02 11.85
C ARG A 8 18.67 -5.28 11.26
N LEU A 9 18.13 -5.77 10.15
CA LEU A 9 18.63 -6.96 9.47
C LEU A 9 19.70 -6.60 8.42
N PRO A 10 20.71 -7.44 8.20
CA PRO A 10 21.65 -7.25 7.10
C PRO A 10 20.94 -7.22 5.74
N TRP A 11 21.37 -6.32 4.85
CA TRP A 11 20.77 -6.11 3.53
C TRP A 11 20.53 -7.40 2.72
N PRO A 12 21.49 -8.34 2.62
CA PRO A 12 21.29 -9.56 1.83
C PRO A 12 20.16 -10.44 2.36
N HIS A 13 19.94 -10.46 3.69
CA HIS A 13 18.89 -11.27 4.30
C HIS A 13 17.49 -10.81 3.89
N LEU A 14 17.30 -9.52 3.64
CA LEU A 14 16.01 -8.96 3.21
C LEU A 14 15.60 -9.44 1.81
N LEU A 15 16.58 -9.79 0.97
CA LEU A 15 16.34 -10.13 -0.43
C LEU A 15 16.19 -11.64 -0.68
N VAL A 16 16.51 -12.49 0.30
CA VAL A 16 16.39 -13.96 0.17
C VAL A 16 14.98 -14.39 -0.24
N GLY A 17 13.96 -13.86 0.44
CA GLY A 17 12.55 -14.16 0.16
C GLY A 17 12.12 -13.73 -1.24
N PRO A 18 12.26 -12.44 -1.60
CA PRO A 18 11.96 -11.93 -2.93
C PRO A 18 12.70 -12.67 -4.07
N ILE A 19 13.99 -12.97 -3.89
CA ILE A 19 14.76 -13.77 -4.85
C ILE A 19 14.11 -15.16 -5.02
N SER A 20 13.85 -15.88 -3.93
CA SER A 20 13.25 -17.21 -3.99
C SER A 20 11.85 -17.17 -4.64
N LEU A 21 11.04 -16.15 -4.36
CA LEU A 21 9.71 -16.00 -4.96
C LEU A 21 9.83 -15.78 -6.48
N ALA A 22 10.73 -14.90 -6.92
CA ALA A 22 10.95 -14.64 -8.34
C ALA A 22 11.50 -15.88 -9.09
N GLN A 23 12.39 -16.66 -8.45
CA GLN A 23 12.97 -17.88 -9.01
C GLN A 23 11.98 -19.04 -9.09
N LYS A 24 11.33 -19.38 -7.96
CA LYS A 24 10.43 -20.54 -7.86
C LYS A 24 9.03 -20.25 -8.38
N GLY A 25 8.69 -18.97 -8.44
CA GLY A 25 7.39 -18.51 -8.90
C GLY A 25 6.27 -18.72 -7.90
N PHE A 26 5.11 -18.20 -8.27
CA PHE A 26 3.84 -18.35 -7.55
C PHE A 26 2.73 -18.79 -8.52
N LEU A 27 1.60 -19.23 -7.97
CA LEU A 27 0.44 -19.59 -8.77
C LEU A 27 -0.40 -18.34 -9.03
N VAL A 28 -0.83 -18.15 -10.27
CA VAL A 28 -1.79 -17.10 -10.64
C VAL A 28 -3.09 -17.37 -9.87
N ASP A 29 -3.53 -16.39 -9.09
CA ASP A 29 -4.83 -16.45 -8.41
C ASP A 29 -5.94 -15.87 -9.30
N THR A 30 -7.17 -15.89 -8.79
CA THR A 30 -8.33 -15.35 -9.51
C THR A 30 -8.20 -13.85 -9.74
N SER A 31 -7.64 -13.11 -8.78
CA SER A 31 -7.50 -11.65 -8.84
C SER A 31 -6.54 -11.23 -9.96
N LEU A 32 -5.38 -11.87 -10.05
CA LEU A 32 -4.39 -11.64 -11.10
C LEU A 32 -4.92 -12.08 -12.46
N ALA A 33 -5.61 -13.23 -12.56
CA ALA A 33 -6.22 -13.68 -13.80
C ALA A 33 -7.30 -12.70 -14.30
N SER A 34 -8.15 -12.19 -13.41
CA SER A 34 -9.14 -11.18 -13.75
C SER A 34 -8.49 -9.87 -14.20
N ALA A 35 -7.40 -9.44 -13.55
CA ALA A 35 -6.65 -8.27 -13.99
C ALA A 35 -6.04 -8.46 -15.37
N LEU A 36 -5.49 -9.63 -15.67
CA LEU A 36 -4.95 -9.96 -17.00
C LEU A 36 -6.02 -9.94 -18.09
N ALA A 37 -7.22 -10.43 -17.79
CA ALA A 37 -8.33 -10.45 -18.75
C ALA A 37 -8.93 -9.06 -19.03
N ALA A 38 -8.72 -8.10 -18.14
CA ALA A 38 -9.35 -6.78 -18.21
C ALA A 38 -8.60 -5.75 -19.09
N GLN A 39 -7.43 -6.10 -19.63
CA GLN A 39 -6.59 -5.15 -20.37
C GLN A 39 -5.75 -5.80 -21.48
N ASP A 40 -5.10 -4.98 -22.30
CA ASP A 40 -4.09 -5.47 -23.23
C ASP A 40 -2.88 -6.04 -22.46
N THR A 41 -2.47 -7.24 -22.86
CA THR A 41 -1.40 -8.02 -22.24
C THR A 41 -0.20 -8.21 -23.16
N LYS A 42 -0.23 -7.64 -24.38
CA LYS A 42 0.85 -7.84 -25.37
C LYS A 42 2.24 -7.52 -24.83
N GLY A 43 2.39 -6.43 -24.08
CA GLY A 43 3.66 -6.05 -23.44
C GLY A 43 4.04 -6.90 -22.21
N LEU A 44 3.05 -7.60 -21.63
CA LEU A 44 3.22 -8.46 -20.46
C LEU A 44 3.52 -9.92 -20.83
N CYS A 45 3.20 -10.31 -22.06
CA CYS A 45 3.28 -11.70 -22.50
C CYS A 45 4.64 -12.40 -22.34
N PRO A 46 5.80 -11.71 -22.38
CA PRO A 46 7.06 -12.38 -22.05
C PRO A 46 7.12 -12.97 -20.63
N LEU A 47 6.21 -12.55 -19.73
CA LEU A 47 6.11 -13.05 -18.36
C LEU A 47 4.73 -13.67 -18.03
N LEU A 48 3.64 -13.08 -18.54
CA LEU A 48 2.27 -13.35 -18.09
C LEU A 48 1.36 -13.95 -19.17
N CYS A 49 1.94 -14.53 -20.23
CA CYS A 49 1.21 -15.30 -21.24
C CYS A 49 1.82 -16.69 -21.44
N HIS A 50 0.99 -17.61 -21.94
CA HIS A 50 1.43 -18.87 -22.52
C HIS A 50 2.19 -18.62 -23.85
N ALA A 51 2.88 -19.65 -24.36
CA ALA A 51 3.65 -19.56 -25.61
C ALA A 51 2.80 -19.23 -26.85
N ASN A 52 1.49 -19.51 -26.81
CA ASN A 52 0.51 -19.15 -27.85
C ASN A 52 0.05 -17.67 -27.76
N GLY A 53 0.57 -16.90 -26.79
CA GLY A 53 0.21 -15.50 -26.57
C GLY A 53 -1.05 -15.27 -25.72
N THR A 54 -1.71 -16.32 -25.22
CA THR A 54 -2.88 -16.15 -24.34
C THR A 54 -2.46 -15.86 -22.90
N PRO A 55 -3.13 -14.96 -22.15
CA PRO A 55 -2.80 -14.69 -20.75
C PRO A 55 -2.86 -15.94 -19.86
N LEU A 56 -2.03 -15.98 -18.81
CA LEU A 56 -2.03 -17.08 -17.85
C LEU A 56 -3.34 -17.11 -17.03
N GLY A 57 -3.92 -18.30 -16.87
CA GLY A 57 -5.12 -18.52 -16.06
C GLY A 57 -4.83 -18.95 -14.62
N PRO A 58 -5.86 -19.00 -13.75
CA PRO A 58 -5.73 -19.41 -12.35
C PRO A 58 -5.05 -20.77 -12.19
N GLY A 59 -4.18 -20.90 -11.18
CA GLY A 59 -3.41 -22.12 -10.90
C GLY A 59 -2.16 -22.29 -11.76
N THR A 60 -1.95 -21.45 -12.79
CA THR A 60 -0.73 -21.51 -13.61
C THR A 60 0.45 -20.93 -12.83
N ARG A 61 1.60 -21.59 -12.85
CA ARG A 61 2.82 -21.09 -12.19
C ARG A 61 3.51 -20.06 -13.07
N VAL A 62 3.79 -18.89 -12.52
CA VAL A 62 4.59 -17.83 -13.15
C VAL A 62 5.93 -17.67 -12.44
N THR A 63 7.02 -17.56 -13.20
CA THR A 63 8.38 -17.33 -12.69
C THR A 63 9.00 -16.11 -13.36
N ASN A 64 9.79 -15.32 -12.63
CA ASN A 64 10.52 -14.17 -13.17
C ASN A 64 12.02 -14.30 -12.88
N THR A 65 12.70 -15.10 -13.69
CA THR A 65 14.14 -15.40 -13.50
C THR A 65 15.04 -14.19 -13.70
N LYS A 66 14.63 -13.22 -14.53
CA LYS A 66 15.35 -11.96 -14.74
C LYS A 66 15.30 -11.08 -13.49
N LEU A 67 14.12 -10.93 -12.90
CA LEU A 67 13.96 -10.20 -11.64
C LEU A 67 14.75 -10.88 -10.51
N ALA A 68 14.73 -12.21 -10.45
CA ALA A 68 15.56 -12.94 -9.50
C ALA A 68 17.05 -12.63 -9.64
N ALA A 69 17.57 -12.58 -10.87
CA ALA A 69 18.97 -12.25 -11.12
C ALA A 69 19.32 -10.81 -10.68
N VAL A 70 18.41 -9.86 -10.95
CA VAL A 70 18.54 -8.47 -10.49
C VAL A 70 18.56 -8.40 -8.96
N LEU A 71 17.60 -9.03 -8.30
CA LEU A 71 17.53 -9.05 -6.82
C LEU A 71 18.74 -9.75 -6.19
N HIS A 72 19.28 -10.78 -6.84
CA HIS A 72 20.50 -11.44 -6.40
C HIS A 72 21.73 -10.53 -6.57
N LYS A 73 21.85 -9.80 -7.69
CA LYS A 73 22.91 -8.80 -7.84
C LYS A 73 22.78 -7.69 -6.78
N ALA A 74 21.54 -7.28 -6.48
CA ALA A 74 21.24 -6.29 -5.45
C ALA A 74 21.65 -6.74 -4.05
N SER A 75 21.52 -8.04 -3.73
CA SER A 75 21.90 -8.57 -2.42
C SER A 75 23.40 -8.63 -2.20
N LEU A 76 24.19 -8.68 -3.28
CA LEU A 76 25.65 -8.66 -3.23
C LEU A 76 26.25 -7.25 -3.26
N ALA A 77 25.43 -6.22 -3.51
CA ALA A 77 25.90 -4.85 -3.58
C ALA A 77 26.41 -4.38 -2.21
N PRO A 78 27.58 -3.69 -2.15
CA PRO A 78 28.14 -3.18 -0.90
C PRO A 78 27.20 -2.16 -0.22
N THR A 79 26.44 -1.42 -1.01
CA THR A 79 25.40 -0.49 -0.55
C THR A 79 24.14 -0.62 -1.42
N PRO A 80 22.95 -0.37 -0.86
CA PRO A 80 21.69 -0.40 -1.62
C PRO A 80 21.67 0.57 -2.80
N ASP A 81 22.33 1.72 -2.68
CA ASP A 81 22.33 2.77 -3.70
C ASP A 81 23.05 2.32 -4.99
N LEU A 82 24.17 1.60 -4.86
CA LEU A 82 24.90 1.03 -6.00
C LEU A 82 24.09 -0.02 -6.75
N SER A 83 23.20 -0.74 -6.05
CA SER A 83 22.25 -1.64 -6.70
C SER A 83 21.19 -0.87 -7.51
N GLY A 84 20.79 0.31 -7.03
CA GLY A 84 19.83 1.18 -7.71
C GLY A 84 20.40 1.64 -9.05
N ASP A 85 21.62 2.17 -9.05
CA ASP A 85 22.28 2.68 -10.26
C ASP A 85 22.46 1.57 -11.32
N ALA A 86 22.91 0.38 -10.91
CA ALA A 86 23.08 -0.75 -11.82
C ALA A 86 21.74 -1.22 -12.44
N LEU A 87 20.64 -1.14 -11.70
CA LEU A 87 19.31 -1.45 -12.22
C LEU A 87 18.84 -0.35 -13.19
N LEU A 88 19.02 0.92 -12.82
CA LEU A 88 18.63 2.06 -13.65
C LEU A 88 19.37 2.08 -14.99
N SER A 89 20.65 1.72 -15.02
CA SER A 89 21.41 1.59 -16.28
C SER A 89 20.78 0.56 -17.23
N LEU A 90 20.44 -0.63 -16.73
CA LEU A 90 19.79 -1.67 -17.54
C LEU A 90 18.41 -1.23 -18.05
N LEU A 91 17.65 -0.51 -17.23
CA LEU A 91 16.35 0.03 -17.62
C LEU A 91 16.49 1.15 -18.67
N ALA A 92 17.49 2.02 -18.53
CA ALA A 92 17.76 3.08 -19.50
C ALA A 92 18.15 2.50 -20.87
N GLU A 93 19.01 1.47 -20.88
CA GLU A 93 19.38 0.74 -22.10
C GLU A 93 18.17 0.09 -22.78
N ASP A 94 17.33 -0.62 -22.01
CA ASP A 94 16.10 -1.26 -22.52
C ASP A 94 15.10 -0.26 -23.13
N LEU A 95 15.12 0.99 -22.64
CA LEU A 95 14.24 2.07 -23.11
C LEU A 95 14.89 2.96 -24.19
N GLY A 96 16.17 2.74 -24.52
CA GLY A 96 16.91 3.58 -25.46
C GLY A 96 17.12 5.02 -24.95
N LEU A 97 17.24 5.20 -23.64
CA LEU A 97 17.45 6.50 -22.99
C LEU A 97 18.95 6.76 -22.78
N GLU A 98 19.37 8.01 -23.01
CA GLU A 98 20.73 8.49 -22.75
C GLU A 98 20.98 8.63 -21.24
N GLY A 99 21.29 7.50 -20.59
CA GLY A 99 21.63 7.42 -19.16
C GLY A 99 20.51 7.88 -18.21
N PRO A 100 20.62 7.59 -16.90
CA PRO A 100 19.65 8.10 -15.95
C PRO A 100 19.82 9.62 -15.83
N SER A 101 18.85 10.38 -16.35
CA SER A 101 18.65 11.78 -15.94
C SER A 101 18.39 11.79 -14.43
N VAL A 102 18.89 12.83 -13.74
CA VAL A 102 18.78 12.95 -12.27
C VAL A 102 17.31 13.00 -11.87
N GLY A 103 16.72 11.83 -11.63
CA GLY A 103 15.36 11.67 -11.18
C GLY A 103 15.19 12.07 -9.72
N PRO A 104 13.95 12.27 -9.25
CA PRO A 104 13.68 12.57 -7.85
C PRO A 104 14.24 11.45 -6.96
N ARG A 105 15.03 11.85 -5.96
CA ARG A 105 15.53 10.93 -4.93
C ARG A 105 14.49 10.79 -3.82
N PRO A 106 14.38 9.61 -3.20
CA PRO A 106 13.51 9.46 -2.04
C PRO A 106 13.96 10.39 -0.92
N THR A 107 13.01 11.07 -0.28
CA THR A 107 13.23 11.98 0.85
C THR A 107 12.64 11.40 2.13
N LEU A 108 13.24 11.76 3.27
CA LEU A 108 12.62 11.60 4.58
C LEU A 108 12.09 12.96 5.00
N GLU A 109 10.78 13.04 5.22
CA GLU A 109 10.11 14.27 5.60
C GLU A 109 9.33 14.05 6.90
N PRO A 110 9.25 15.08 7.77
CA PRO A 110 8.39 15.04 8.93
C PRO A 110 6.93 14.82 8.52
N ALA A 111 6.20 14.00 9.28
CA ALA A 111 4.77 13.82 9.10
C ALA A 111 4.01 15.11 9.40
N LEU A 112 2.93 15.35 8.64
CA LEU A 112 1.92 16.34 8.99
C LEU A 112 1.18 15.88 10.25
N GLN A 113 0.84 16.84 11.11
CA GLN A 113 0.23 16.56 12.41
C GLN A 113 -1.10 17.30 12.56
N LEU A 114 -2.10 16.60 13.07
CA LEU A 114 -3.39 17.19 13.45
C LEU A 114 -3.73 16.78 14.91
N PRO A 115 -3.63 17.71 15.86
CA PRO A 115 -4.08 17.47 17.23
C PRO A 115 -5.60 17.31 17.30
N VAL A 116 -6.07 16.32 18.04
CA VAL A 116 -7.48 16.07 18.36
C VAL A 116 -7.64 15.85 19.86
N PRO A 117 -8.85 15.99 20.46
CA PRO A 117 -9.01 15.85 21.91
C PRO A 117 -8.48 14.53 22.48
N GLN A 118 -8.55 13.45 21.70
CA GLN A 118 -8.13 12.11 22.10
C GLN A 118 -6.65 11.80 21.81
N GLY A 119 -5.91 12.65 21.08
CA GLY A 119 -4.57 12.31 20.61
C GLY A 119 -4.00 13.19 19.50
N ILE A 120 -3.02 12.67 18.78
CA ILE A 120 -2.41 13.33 17.64
C ILE A 120 -2.46 12.40 16.44
N LEU A 121 -2.92 12.94 15.33
CA LEU A 121 -2.96 12.28 14.02
C LEU A 121 -1.72 12.66 13.22
N PHE A 122 -1.16 11.69 12.50
CA PHE A 122 0.03 11.83 11.68
C PHE A 122 -0.23 11.28 10.27
N THR A 123 0.08 12.06 9.24
CA THR A 123 0.00 11.61 7.84
C THR A 123 1.12 12.20 7.00
N THR A 124 1.26 11.77 5.75
CA THR A 124 2.35 12.15 4.86
C THR A 124 2.14 13.54 4.24
N PRO A 125 3.20 14.34 3.99
CA PRO A 125 3.07 15.62 3.29
C PRO A 125 2.82 15.46 1.78
N SER A 126 2.61 16.57 1.07
CA SER A 126 2.58 16.59 -0.40
C SER A 126 3.86 15.95 -0.99
N PRO A 127 3.80 15.21 -2.11
CA PRO A 127 2.68 15.09 -3.05
C PRO A 127 1.66 13.98 -2.71
N SER A 128 1.69 13.44 -1.49
CA SER A 128 0.71 12.44 -1.03
C SER A 128 -0.66 13.08 -0.71
N ALA A 129 -1.68 12.25 -0.47
CA ALA A 129 -3.05 12.66 -0.10
C ALA A 129 -3.22 13.05 1.37
N GLY A 130 -2.14 13.15 2.13
CA GLY A 130 -2.22 13.54 3.54
C GLY A 130 -2.87 14.91 3.76
N PRO A 131 -2.54 15.98 3.01
CA PRO A 131 -3.22 17.28 3.15
C PRO A 131 -4.73 17.19 2.93
N GLU A 132 -5.18 16.52 1.86
CA GLU A 132 -6.62 16.29 1.59
C GLU A 132 -7.29 15.49 2.72
N LEU A 133 -6.60 14.46 3.24
CA LEU A 133 -7.08 13.67 4.37
C LEU A 133 -7.26 14.54 5.63
N LEU A 134 -6.31 15.43 5.94
CA LEU A 134 -6.41 16.32 7.09
C LEU A 134 -7.57 17.31 6.94
N GLU A 135 -7.74 17.92 5.77
CA GLU A 135 -8.89 18.82 5.50
C GLU A 135 -10.23 18.10 5.70
N LEU A 136 -10.36 16.86 5.20
CA LEU A 136 -11.56 16.04 5.41
C LEU A 136 -11.81 15.71 6.89
N LEU A 137 -10.74 15.44 7.64
CA LEU A 137 -10.82 15.15 9.07
C LEU A 137 -11.21 16.38 9.88
N GLU A 138 -10.58 17.53 9.65
CA GLU A 138 -10.91 18.79 10.32
C GLU A 138 -12.36 19.18 10.08
N ALA A 139 -12.83 19.14 8.82
CA ALA A 139 -14.21 19.45 8.48
C ALA A 139 -15.21 18.50 9.18
N SER A 140 -14.88 17.22 9.29
CA SER A 140 -15.73 16.22 9.95
C SER A 140 -15.77 16.37 11.46
N LEU A 141 -14.64 16.73 12.09
CA LEU A 141 -14.53 16.92 13.54
C LEU A 141 -15.19 18.23 14.02
N GLN A 142 -15.28 19.25 13.17
CA GLN A 142 -15.90 20.54 13.49
C GLN A 142 -17.44 20.53 13.33
N SER A 143 -18.02 19.52 12.68
CA SER A 143 -19.46 19.45 12.43
C SER A 143 -20.23 18.83 13.61
N PRO A 144 -21.16 19.55 14.30
CA PRO A 144 -21.87 19.03 15.47
C PRO A 144 -23.04 18.06 15.15
N GLY A 145 -23.07 17.45 13.96
CA GLY A 145 -24.20 16.66 13.42
C GLY A 145 -24.15 15.15 13.71
N PRO A 146 -25.29 14.44 13.61
CA PRO A 146 -25.49 13.13 14.24
C PRO A 146 -24.80 11.99 13.48
N SER A 147 -24.06 11.14 14.23
CA SER A 147 -23.58 9.81 13.85
C SER A 147 -22.65 9.76 12.62
N PRO A 148 -21.70 8.81 12.53
CA PRO A 148 -21.06 8.52 11.25
C PRO A 148 -22.15 8.38 10.18
N ALA A 149 -22.02 9.16 9.10
CA ALA A 149 -22.96 9.16 7.98
C ALA A 149 -23.22 7.71 7.51
N PRO A 150 -24.43 7.38 7.02
CA PRO A 150 -24.70 6.06 6.44
C PRO A 150 -23.63 5.73 5.41
N CYS A 151 -23.18 4.46 5.41
CA CYS A 151 -22.05 3.95 4.62
C CYS A 151 -21.99 4.65 3.25
N PRO A 152 -20.82 5.21 2.84
CA PRO A 152 -20.72 5.94 1.59
C PRO A 152 -21.24 5.09 0.45
N ALA A 153 -22.15 5.67 -0.36
CA ALA A 153 -22.75 4.96 -1.48
C ALA A 153 -21.64 4.39 -2.38
N LEU A 154 -21.74 3.09 -2.64
CA LEU A 154 -20.86 2.33 -3.53
C LEU A 154 -20.61 3.10 -4.82
N LEU A 155 -19.41 3.64 -4.99
CA LEU A 155 -18.88 3.91 -6.32
C LEU A 155 -18.45 2.56 -6.88
N GLN A 156 -19.38 1.86 -7.53
CA GLN A 156 -19.09 0.73 -8.42
C GLN A 156 -18.35 1.23 -9.67
N ALA A 157 -17.18 1.84 -9.49
CA ALA A 157 -16.22 1.88 -10.56
C ALA A 157 -15.38 0.62 -10.39
N ALA A 158 -15.44 -0.29 -11.36
CA ALA A 158 -14.52 -1.40 -11.47
C ALA A 158 -13.12 -0.85 -11.77
N VAL A 159 -12.48 -0.27 -10.76
CA VAL A 159 -11.07 0.12 -10.81
C VAL A 159 -10.34 -1.01 -10.16
N ALA A 160 -9.69 -1.84 -10.97
CA ALA A 160 -8.78 -2.85 -10.47
C ALA A 160 -7.75 -2.18 -9.54
N PRO A 161 -7.39 -2.79 -8.40
CA PRO A 161 -6.51 -2.18 -7.42
C PRO A 161 -5.15 -1.89 -8.04
N GLY A 162 -4.92 -0.63 -8.42
CA GLY A 162 -3.63 -0.18 -8.97
C GLY A 162 -2.55 0.00 -7.91
N SER A 163 -2.90 -0.16 -6.62
CA SER A 163 -1.99 -0.02 -5.49
C SER A 163 -2.05 -1.21 -4.53
N SER A 164 -0.90 -1.48 -3.92
CA SER A 164 -0.71 -2.42 -2.82
C SER A 164 -0.44 -1.63 -1.55
N VAL A 165 -0.97 -2.12 -0.44
CA VAL A 165 -0.72 -1.56 0.90
C VAL A 165 -0.13 -2.63 1.81
N LEU A 166 0.75 -2.21 2.70
CA LEU A 166 1.37 -3.03 3.72
C LEU A 166 1.28 -2.28 5.04
N ALA A 167 0.84 -2.98 6.08
CA ALA A 167 0.85 -2.47 7.43
C ALA A 167 1.53 -3.50 8.34
N THR A 168 2.49 -3.04 9.13
CA THR A 168 3.22 -3.89 10.08
C THR A 168 3.35 -3.16 11.40
N VAL A 169 3.34 -3.94 12.48
CA VAL A 169 3.50 -3.47 13.84
C VAL A 169 4.30 -4.49 14.63
N ASP A 170 5.18 -4.05 15.53
CA ASP A 170 5.92 -4.93 16.44
C ASP A 170 5.55 -4.68 17.92
N SER A 171 5.98 -5.58 18.80
CA SER A 171 5.75 -5.47 20.26
C SER A 171 6.53 -4.33 20.92
N GLY A 172 7.43 -3.66 20.19
CA GLY A 172 8.10 -2.44 20.65
C GLY A 172 7.31 -1.16 20.33
N GLY A 173 6.10 -1.29 19.75
CA GLY A 173 5.28 -0.17 19.31
C GLY A 173 5.75 0.45 17.98
N SER A 174 6.68 -0.18 17.26
CA SER A 174 7.09 0.29 15.94
C SER A 174 5.97 0.00 14.94
N VAL A 175 5.51 1.02 14.23
CA VAL A 175 4.48 0.89 13.18
C VAL A 175 5.05 1.35 11.84
N LEU A 176 4.85 0.54 10.79
CA LEU A 176 5.16 0.91 9.41
C LEU A 176 3.92 0.71 8.55
N LEU A 177 3.48 1.79 7.92
CA LEU A 177 2.45 1.80 6.89
C LEU A 177 3.11 2.17 5.56
N LEU A 178 2.89 1.34 4.55
CA LEU A 178 3.50 1.52 3.23
C LEU A 178 2.43 1.36 2.15
N THR A 179 2.45 2.26 1.18
CA THR A 179 1.60 2.22 -0.01
C THR A 179 2.50 2.26 -1.24
N SER A 180 2.31 1.34 -2.17
CA SER A 180 3.05 1.26 -3.43
C SER A 180 2.07 1.07 -4.59
N SER A 181 2.37 1.62 -5.76
CA SER A 181 1.45 1.62 -6.90
C SER A 181 2.21 1.67 -8.22
N LEU A 182 1.68 0.99 -9.23
CA LEU A 182 2.10 1.17 -10.62
C LEU A 182 1.22 2.18 -11.37
N ASN A 183 0.24 2.80 -10.67
CA ASN A 183 -0.80 3.69 -11.19
C ASN A 183 -1.86 2.98 -12.06
N SER A 184 -1.75 1.67 -12.23
CA SER A 184 -2.72 0.74 -12.83
C SER A 184 -2.32 -0.69 -12.40
N SER A 185 -3.13 -1.70 -12.73
CA SER A 185 -2.82 -3.10 -12.38
C SER A 185 -1.44 -3.57 -12.88
N PHE A 186 -0.99 -3.07 -14.03
CA PHE A 186 0.27 -3.47 -14.67
C PHE A 186 1.10 -2.27 -15.16
N GLY A 187 0.90 -1.11 -14.55
CA GLY A 187 1.57 0.13 -14.93
C GLY A 187 1.41 0.48 -16.40
N SER A 188 2.52 0.77 -17.05
CA SER A 188 2.55 1.16 -18.47
C SER A 188 2.41 -0.04 -19.42
N GLY A 189 2.43 -1.27 -18.90
CA GLY A 189 2.48 -2.49 -19.71
C GLY A 189 3.87 -2.78 -20.28
N HIS A 190 4.88 -1.95 -20.00
CA HIS A 190 6.26 -2.15 -20.45
C HIS A 190 7.05 -3.00 -19.46
N LEU A 191 7.29 -4.26 -19.83
CA LEU A 191 8.17 -5.17 -19.12
C LEU A 191 9.59 -5.07 -19.70
N SER A 192 10.55 -4.73 -18.85
CA SER A 192 11.96 -4.67 -19.24
C SER A 192 12.48 -6.07 -19.64
N PRO A 193 12.99 -6.24 -20.88
CA PRO A 193 13.52 -7.52 -21.33
C PRO A 193 14.83 -7.89 -20.63
N SER A 194 15.58 -6.97 -20.04
CA SER A 194 16.83 -7.29 -19.34
C SER A 194 16.62 -7.61 -17.86
N THR A 195 15.63 -6.96 -17.23
CA THR A 195 15.45 -7.01 -15.76
C THR A 195 14.20 -7.77 -15.33
N GLY A 196 13.21 -7.93 -16.20
CA GLY A 196 11.89 -8.46 -15.82
C GLY A 196 11.09 -7.52 -14.91
N VAL A 197 11.49 -6.25 -14.78
CA VAL A 197 10.75 -5.23 -14.04
C VAL A 197 9.65 -4.64 -14.93
N LEU A 198 8.46 -4.51 -14.35
CA LEU A 198 7.33 -3.84 -14.98
C LEU A 198 7.33 -2.36 -14.61
N LEU A 199 7.26 -1.48 -15.61
CA LEU A 199 7.35 -0.04 -15.39
C LEU A 199 6.00 0.57 -15.00
N SER A 200 6.04 1.52 -14.07
CA SER A 200 4.86 2.28 -13.65
C SER A 200 4.35 3.19 -14.79
N TYR A 201 3.05 3.51 -14.76
CA TYR A 201 2.43 4.52 -15.61
C TYR A 201 2.45 5.93 -14.97
N LEU A 202 3.34 6.18 -14.01
CA LEU A 202 3.48 7.51 -13.42
C LEU A 202 4.25 8.42 -14.37
N VAL A 203 3.63 9.53 -14.76
CA VAL A 203 4.25 10.58 -15.59
C VAL A 203 4.62 11.74 -14.69
N ALA A 204 5.81 12.32 -14.87
CA ALA A 204 6.36 13.38 -14.01
C ALA A 204 5.43 14.61 -13.84
N GLU A 205 4.59 14.91 -14.84
CA GLU A 205 3.68 16.05 -14.86
C GLU A 205 2.18 15.69 -14.76
N SER A 206 1.80 14.41 -14.86
CA SER A 206 0.39 14.03 -14.70
C SER A 206 0.04 13.93 -13.23
N ALA A 207 -0.32 15.10 -12.67
CA ALA A 207 -1.10 15.36 -11.46
C ALA A 207 -0.78 14.45 -10.26
N ALA A 208 -0.29 14.95 -9.14
CA ALA A 208 -1.10 15.75 -8.19
C ALA A 208 -2.48 15.14 -7.83
N GLY A 209 -2.78 13.91 -8.24
CA GLY A 209 -3.78 13.05 -7.66
C GLY A 209 -3.14 12.38 -6.47
N ALA A 210 -3.30 13.03 -5.33
CA ALA A 210 -2.79 12.60 -4.06
C ALA A 210 -3.41 11.21 -3.75
N TRP A 211 -2.63 10.13 -3.90
CA TRP A 211 -3.19 8.76 -3.98
C TRP A 211 -2.98 7.91 -2.73
N ALA A 212 -1.94 8.25 -1.95
CA ALA A 212 -1.60 7.56 -0.72
C ALA A 212 -1.77 8.52 0.46
N CYS A 213 -2.45 8.08 1.51
CA CYS A 213 -2.60 8.81 2.76
C CYS A 213 -2.60 7.85 3.95
N PRO A 214 -1.47 7.16 4.22
CA PRO A 214 -1.35 6.40 5.46
C PRO A 214 -1.57 7.36 6.64
N LEU A 215 -2.28 6.87 7.64
CA LEU A 215 -2.63 7.63 8.84
C LEU A 215 -2.18 6.86 10.07
N ILE A 216 -1.46 7.52 10.96
CA ILE A 216 -1.15 7.02 12.30
C ILE A 216 -1.87 7.92 13.30
N PHE A 217 -2.67 7.32 14.17
CA PHE A 217 -3.26 7.98 15.32
C PHE A 217 -2.55 7.51 16.58
N ARG A 218 -1.95 8.46 17.30
CA ARG A 218 -1.37 8.22 18.62
C ARG A 218 -2.29 8.81 19.67
N ARG A 219 -2.90 7.97 20.49
CA ARG A 219 -3.82 8.40 21.54
C ARG A 219 -3.05 8.99 22.74
N ILE A 220 -3.63 9.97 23.41
CA ILE A 220 -3.16 10.43 24.71
C ILE A 220 -3.57 9.36 25.75
N SER A 221 -2.60 8.82 26.46
CA SER A 221 -2.81 7.87 27.57
C SER A 221 -2.23 8.45 28.84
N ASP A 222 -2.92 8.24 29.97
CA ASP A 222 -2.44 8.61 31.31
C ASP A 222 -1.36 7.63 31.83
N ASP A 223 -1.30 6.43 31.25
CA ASP A 223 -0.24 5.45 31.47
C ASP A 223 0.97 5.73 30.57
N THR A 224 2.15 5.25 30.96
CA THR A 224 3.39 5.34 30.15
C THR A 224 3.32 4.58 28.82
N GLU A 225 2.22 3.86 28.57
CA GLU A 225 1.97 3.05 27.40
C GLU A 225 1.40 3.87 26.24
N VAL A 226 1.99 3.70 25.05
CA VAL A 226 1.61 4.46 23.86
C VAL A 226 0.64 3.64 23.00
N ASP A 227 -0.60 4.10 22.94
CA ASP A 227 -1.64 3.56 22.08
C ASP A 227 -1.50 4.08 20.65
N VAL A 228 -1.26 3.18 19.70
CA VAL A 228 -1.09 3.52 18.29
C VAL A 228 -2.08 2.77 17.43
N LEU A 229 -2.81 3.49 16.59
CA LEU A 229 -3.65 2.98 15.51
C LEU A 229 -3.06 3.43 14.17
N GLY A 230 -2.72 2.49 13.30
CA GLY A 230 -2.35 2.74 11.92
C GLY A 230 -3.46 2.34 10.96
N LEU A 231 -3.76 3.20 9.98
CA LEU A 231 -4.75 2.97 8.92
C LEU A 231 -4.11 3.23 7.56
N VAL A 232 -4.24 2.28 6.64
CA VAL A 232 -3.78 2.45 5.26
C VAL A 232 -4.74 1.76 4.30
N ALA A 233 -5.19 2.49 3.28
CA ALA A 233 -6.15 2.01 2.29
C ALA A 233 -5.53 1.95 0.89
N SER A 234 -5.85 0.90 0.15
CA SER A 234 -5.54 0.80 -1.28
C SER A 234 -6.64 1.46 -2.11
N GLY A 235 -6.29 1.96 -3.30
CA GLY A 235 -7.24 2.49 -4.28
C GLY A 235 -7.43 4.00 -4.21
N THR A 236 -7.58 4.61 -5.39
CA THR A 236 -7.86 6.04 -5.58
C THR A 236 -9.20 6.24 -6.29
N PRO A 237 -9.90 7.36 -6.06
CA PRO A 237 -9.63 8.44 -5.09
C PRO A 237 -10.25 8.19 -3.70
N ALA A 238 -10.69 6.96 -3.41
CA ALA A 238 -11.47 6.67 -2.20
C ALA A 238 -10.64 6.54 -0.91
N ALA A 239 -9.31 6.40 -0.99
CA ALA A 239 -8.46 6.15 0.18
C ALA A 239 -8.67 7.17 1.32
N ALA A 240 -8.64 8.47 1.03
CA ALA A 240 -8.79 9.49 2.07
C ALA A 240 -10.15 9.39 2.79
N ARG A 241 -11.25 9.26 2.03
CA ARG A 241 -12.60 9.11 2.59
C ARG A 241 -12.77 7.84 3.41
N VAL A 242 -12.22 6.72 2.94
CA VAL A 242 -12.26 5.43 3.66
C VAL A 242 -11.49 5.53 4.97
N THR A 243 -10.29 6.12 4.94
CA THR A 243 -9.47 6.36 6.13
C THR A 243 -10.16 7.30 7.12
N THR A 244 -10.75 8.41 6.65
CA THR A 244 -11.55 9.34 7.49
C THR A 244 -12.69 8.61 8.18
N HIS A 245 -13.50 7.85 7.43
CA HIS A 245 -14.65 7.14 7.99
C HIS A 245 -14.23 6.09 9.03
N ALA A 246 -13.16 5.33 8.74
CA ALA A 246 -12.62 4.33 9.66
C ALA A 246 -12.15 4.96 10.97
N LEU A 247 -11.44 6.10 10.89
CA LEU A 247 -10.98 6.83 12.07
C LEU A 247 -12.16 7.37 12.90
N LEU A 248 -13.13 8.04 12.27
CA LEU A 248 -14.28 8.60 12.98
C LEU A 248 -15.10 7.51 13.67
N SER A 249 -15.25 6.36 13.03
CA SER A 249 -15.90 5.18 13.60
C SER A 249 -15.14 4.65 14.83
N HIS A 250 -13.80 4.64 14.78
CA HIS A 250 -12.96 4.28 15.92
C HIS A 250 -13.08 5.29 17.07
N LEU A 251 -13.10 6.59 16.78
CA LEU A 251 -13.22 7.66 17.79
C LEU A 251 -14.60 7.72 18.45
N ALA A 252 -15.66 7.31 17.75
CA ALA A 252 -17.02 7.31 18.27
C ALA A 252 -17.34 6.14 19.21
N ARG A 253 -16.42 5.17 19.38
CA ARG A 253 -16.69 3.95 20.14
C ARG A 253 -16.65 4.18 21.66
N PRO A 254 -17.68 3.74 22.42
CA PRO A 254 -17.61 3.73 23.89
C PRO A 254 -16.63 2.67 24.41
N GLN A 255 -15.84 3.04 25.43
CA GLN A 255 -14.72 2.27 26.00
C GLN A 255 -15.13 1.09 26.91
N THR A 256 -16.32 0.49 26.71
CA THR A 256 -16.77 -0.66 27.54
C THR A 256 -16.48 -2.00 26.88
N PRO A 257 -15.91 -3.02 27.58
CA PRO A 257 -15.45 -4.27 26.97
C PRO A 257 -16.55 -5.29 26.63
N ASP A 258 -17.81 -5.00 26.90
CA ASP A 258 -18.89 -5.99 26.77
C ASP A 258 -20.00 -5.48 25.84
N LEU A 259 -20.06 -6.04 24.63
CA LEU A 259 -21.32 -6.39 23.95
C LEU A 259 -21.02 -7.10 22.63
N GLN A 260 -20.90 -8.42 22.73
CA GLN A 260 -20.89 -9.36 21.62
C GLN A 260 -22.35 -9.52 21.13
N GLY A 261 -22.75 -8.65 20.19
CA GLY A 261 -24.07 -8.65 19.53
C GLY A 261 -24.01 -9.20 18.10
N PRO A 262 -25.17 -9.57 17.51
CA PRO A 262 -25.24 -10.50 16.38
C PRO A 262 -24.68 -9.92 15.07
N THR A 263 -23.95 -10.78 14.37
CA THR A 263 -23.24 -10.55 13.11
C THR A 263 -24.22 -10.37 11.94
N GLU A 264 -24.33 -9.15 11.41
CA GLU A 264 -25.03 -8.93 10.13
C GLU A 264 -24.13 -9.26 8.93
N SER A 265 -24.71 -10.02 7.99
CA SER A 265 -24.09 -10.55 6.78
C SER A 265 -23.54 -9.43 5.87
N PRO A 266 -22.38 -9.62 5.20
CA PRO A 266 -21.77 -8.57 4.38
C PRO A 266 -22.65 -8.24 3.17
N ARG A 267 -23.31 -7.07 3.20
CA ARG A 267 -23.85 -6.45 1.98
C ARG A 267 -22.69 -5.90 1.15
N ALA A 268 -22.82 -6.02 -0.17
CA ALA A 268 -21.80 -5.77 -1.20
C ALA A 268 -20.76 -4.69 -0.82
N CYS A 269 -19.51 -5.12 -0.62
CA CYS A 269 -18.42 -4.20 -0.33
C CYS A 269 -17.75 -3.68 -1.61
N GLY A 270 -17.17 -2.48 -1.53
CA GLY A 270 -16.41 -1.88 -2.62
C GLY A 270 -15.09 -2.63 -2.93
N GLN A 271 -14.48 -2.28 -4.06
CA GLN A 271 -13.19 -2.84 -4.49
C GLN A 271 -12.04 -2.07 -3.81
N GLY A 272 -11.12 -2.81 -3.17
CA GLY A 272 -9.93 -2.32 -2.47
C GLY A 272 -9.84 -2.85 -1.03
N THR A 273 -8.75 -2.55 -0.32
CA THR A 273 -8.43 -3.07 1.02
C THR A 273 -8.04 -1.93 1.95
N LEU A 274 -8.66 -1.89 3.13
CA LEU A 274 -8.22 -1.12 4.28
C LEU A 274 -7.49 -2.07 5.23
N LEU A 275 -6.23 -1.77 5.54
CA LEU A 275 -5.49 -2.41 6.61
C LEU A 275 -5.52 -1.52 7.85
N GLN A 276 -5.81 -2.15 8.97
CA GLN A 276 -5.77 -1.54 10.29
C GLN A 276 -4.75 -2.30 11.13
N VAL A 277 -3.85 -1.54 11.78
CA VAL A 277 -2.92 -2.06 12.77
C VAL A 277 -3.13 -1.32 14.07
N ALA A 278 -3.14 -2.04 15.18
CA ALA A 278 -3.23 -1.45 16.51
C ALA A 278 -2.14 -2.04 17.40
N ALA A 279 -1.46 -1.20 18.18
CA ALA A 279 -0.60 -1.60 19.28
C ALA A 279 -1.08 -0.94 20.56
N HIS A 280 -1.23 -1.76 21.59
CA HIS A 280 -1.51 -1.37 22.97
C HIS A 280 -0.67 -2.27 23.87
N SER A 281 0.21 -1.67 24.67
CA SER A 281 1.16 -2.39 25.51
C SER A 281 1.95 -3.46 24.73
N GLU A 282 2.04 -4.70 25.24
CA GLU A 282 2.64 -5.86 24.58
C GLU A 282 1.80 -6.48 23.45
N HIS A 283 0.57 -5.99 23.22
CA HIS A 283 -0.35 -6.57 22.25
C HIS A 283 -0.34 -5.80 20.92
N ALA A 284 -0.19 -6.53 19.83
CA ALA A 284 -0.26 -6.02 18.48
C ALA A 284 -1.32 -6.80 17.67
N HIS A 285 -2.19 -6.07 16.97
CA HIS A 285 -3.28 -6.64 16.18
C HIS A 285 -3.26 -6.07 14.75
N VAL A 286 -3.54 -6.92 13.77
CA VAL A 286 -3.67 -6.56 12.36
C VAL A 286 -4.99 -7.08 11.82
N SER A 287 -5.81 -6.20 11.24
CA SER A 287 -7.03 -6.56 10.54
C SER A 287 -7.08 -5.97 9.13
N SER A 288 -7.83 -6.64 8.26
CA SER A 288 -8.10 -6.19 6.90
C SER A 288 -9.61 -6.19 6.65
N ALA A 289 -10.11 -5.12 6.03
CA ALA A 289 -11.49 -5.04 5.55
C ALA A 289 -11.52 -4.54 4.10
N PRO A 290 -12.42 -5.02 3.24
CA PRO A 290 -12.61 -4.43 1.92
C PRO A 290 -12.98 -2.94 2.02
N SER A 291 -12.39 -2.09 1.16
CA SER A 291 -12.66 -0.66 1.15
C SER A 291 -14.09 -0.40 0.66
N GLY A 292 -14.95 0.06 1.58
CA GLY A 292 -16.38 0.20 1.34
C GLY A 292 -17.23 -0.85 2.06
N CYS A 293 -16.62 -1.86 2.69
CA CYS A 293 -17.27 -2.46 3.84
C CYS A 293 -17.21 -1.43 4.98
N CYS A 294 -18.37 -1.06 5.53
CA CYS A 294 -18.37 -0.48 6.87
C CYS A 294 -17.72 -1.51 7.81
N PRO A 295 -16.73 -1.12 8.64
CA PRO A 295 -16.05 -2.07 9.47
C PRO A 295 -17.04 -2.74 10.43
N PHE A 296 -16.92 -4.05 10.37
CA PHE A 296 -17.34 -5.07 11.31
C PHE A 296 -17.09 -4.64 12.77
N GLN A 297 -18.05 -4.96 13.64
CA GLN A 297 -17.90 -4.94 15.10
C GLN A 297 -16.82 -5.94 15.55
N GLY A 298 -15.84 -5.46 16.32
CA GLY A 298 -14.83 -6.28 17.01
C GLY A 298 -13.41 -5.82 16.65
N PHE A 299 -12.55 -5.36 17.56
CA PHE A 299 -12.49 -5.50 19.03
C PHE A 299 -12.54 -4.15 19.72
#